data_AF-T1XEJ0-F1
#
_entry.id   AF-T1XEJ0-F1
#
_cell.length_a   1.000
_cell.length_b   1.000
_cell.length_c   1.000
_cell.angle_alpha   90.00
_cell.angle_beta   90.00
_cell.angle_gamma   90.00
#
_symmetry.space_group_name_H-M   'P 1'
#
loop_
_entity.id
_entity.type
_entity.pdbx_description
1 polymer ?
#
loop_
_entity_poly.entity_id
_entity_poly.type
_entity_poly.pdbx_seq_one_letter_code
_entity_poly.pdbx_strand_id
1 'polypeptide(L)'
;MPLYLIERNFADQLEVSPEAAAGIIRVNDDVGVRWLYSFLSADKKKTYCLYEAPGIELIREAARRNGLPADVVIEVDELRPPPLPADLVSA
;
A
#
# COMPACT_ATOMS: atom_id res chain seq x y z
N MET A 1 2.30 6.03 -13.89
CA MET A 1 3.00 4.85 -13.34
C MET A 1 1.92 3.95 -12.76
N PRO A 2 1.90 2.63 -13.05
CA PRO A 2 0.87 1.72 -12.54
C PRO A 2 0.76 1.75 -11.01
N LEU A 3 -0.45 1.53 -10.51
CA LEU A 3 -0.75 1.47 -9.08
C LEU A 3 -0.89 0.02 -8.61
N TYR A 4 -0.35 -0.26 -7.43
CA TYR A 4 -0.43 -1.57 -6.80
C TYR A 4 -0.97 -1.46 -5.38
N LEU A 5 -2.03 -2.23 -5.10
CA LEU A 5 -2.49 -2.49 -3.75
C LEU A 5 -1.73 -3.68 -3.18
N ILE A 6 -1.16 -3.51 -2.00
CA ILE A 6 -0.37 -4.53 -1.32
C ILE A 6 -0.99 -4.83 0.03
N GLU A 7 -1.37 -6.08 0.25
CA GLU A 7 -1.77 -6.57 1.56
C GLU A 7 -0.59 -7.21 2.29
N ARG A 8 -0.48 -6.89 3.58
CA ARG A 8 0.59 -7.35 4.46
C ARG A 8 0.03 -7.82 5.78
N ASN A 9 0.32 -9.05 6.17
CA ASN A 9 -0.02 -9.62 7.47
C ASN A 9 1.20 -9.63 8.38
N PHE A 10 1.04 -9.13 9.60
CA PHE A 10 2.08 -9.11 10.62
C PHE A 10 1.73 -10.08 11.74
N ALA A 11 2.74 -10.76 12.30
CA ALA A 11 2.54 -11.67 13.42
C ALA A 11 2.08 -10.89 14.68
N ASP A 12 2.68 -9.72 14.89
CA ASP A 12 2.43 -8.82 16.01
C ASP A 12 1.83 -7.49 15.54
N GLN A 13 1.38 -6.67 16.50
CA GLN A 13 0.87 -5.34 16.18
C GLN A 13 1.96 -4.47 15.59
N LEU A 14 1.66 -3.82 14.47
CA LEU A 14 2.55 -2.91 13.80
C LEU A 14 2.49 -1.52 14.45
N GLU A 15 3.66 -0.98 14.77
CA GLU A 15 3.87 0.43 15.05
C GLU A 15 4.85 1.00 14.01
N VAL A 16 4.47 2.11 13.38
CA VAL A 16 5.30 2.76 12.35
C VAL A 16 5.87 4.03 12.94
N SER A 17 7.16 4.01 13.27
CA SER A 17 7.89 5.22 13.66
C SER A 17 8.33 6.01 12.42
N PRO A 18 8.59 7.33 12.54
CA PRO A 18 9.13 8.15 11.45
C PRO A 18 10.44 7.59 10.87
N GLU A 19 11.32 7.04 11.71
CA GLU A 19 12.60 6.47 11.31
C GLU A 19 12.40 5.19 10.49
N ALA A 20 11.49 4.32 10.92
CA ALA A 20 11.11 3.12 10.17
C ALA A 20 10.52 3.49 8.80
N ALA A 21 9.62 4.46 8.77
CA ALA A 21 9.04 4.97 7.52
C ALA A 21 10.11 5.55 6.57
N ALA A 22 11.04 6.34 7.10
CA ALA A 22 12.14 6.90 6.31
C ALA A 22 13.08 5.82 5.74
N GLY A 23 13.31 4.74 6.50
CA GLY A 23 14.05 3.58 6.02
C GLY A 23 13.36 2.89 4.84
N ILE A 24 12.05 2.65 4.98
CA ILE A 24 11.23 2.04 3.93
C ILE A 24 11.25 2.89 2.65
N ILE A 25 11.04 4.21 2.78
CA ILE A 25 11.05 5.14 1.64
C ILE A 25 12.39 5.08 0.91
N ARG A 26 13.51 5.10 1.62
CA ARG A 26 14.84 5.05 0.99
C ARG A 26 15.07 3.77 0.19
N VAL A 27 14.69 2.61 0.75
CA VAL A 27 14.79 1.32 0.03
C VAL A 27 13.85 1.29 -1.18
N ASN A 28 12.65 1.85 -1.05
CA ASN A 28 11.71 1.95 -2.15
C ASN A 28 12.27 2.81 -3.30
N ASP A 29 12.86 3.97 -2.98
CA ASP A 29 13.50 4.87 -3.94
C ASP A 29 14.64 4.17 -4.69
N ASP A 30 15.49 3.42 -3.99
CA ASP A 30 16.59 2.62 -4.60
C ASP A 30 16.08 1.58 -5.60
N VAL A 31 14.89 1.00 -5.35
CA VAL A 31 14.27 -0.03 -6.21
C VAL A 31 13.41 0.61 -7.32
N GLY A 32 13.08 1.90 -7.20
CA GLY A 32 12.25 2.62 -8.15
C GLY A 32 10.75 2.40 -7.94
N VAL A 33 10.31 2.19 -6.69
CA VAL A 33 8.89 2.13 -6.31
C VAL A 33 8.56 3.23 -5.33
N ARG A 34 7.29 3.63 -5.24
CA ARG A 34 6.87 4.75 -4.37
C ARG A 34 5.70 4.34 -3.50
N TRP A 35 5.87 4.45 -2.19
CA TRP A 35 4.78 4.31 -1.24
C TRP A 35 3.93 5.58 -1.22
N LEU A 36 2.64 5.48 -1.53
CA LEU A 36 1.74 6.64 -1.50
C LEU A 36 1.10 6.83 -0.13
N TYR A 37 0.42 5.80 0.36
CA TYR A 37 -0.20 5.77 1.69
C TYR A 37 -0.62 4.34 2.05
N SER A 38 -1.04 4.16 3.30
CA SER A 38 -1.51 2.88 3.82
C SER A 38 -2.73 3.04 4.70
N PHE A 39 -3.62 2.06 4.65
CA PHE A 39 -4.55 1.80 5.74
C PHE A 39 -3.93 0.76 6.69
N LEU A 40 -4.19 0.94 7.98
CA LEU A 40 -3.86 -0.02 9.02
C LEU A 40 -5.17 -0.59 9.57
N SER A 41 -5.27 -1.91 9.68
CA SER A 41 -6.42 -2.56 10.29
C SER A 41 -6.59 -2.13 11.76
N ALA A 42 -7.81 -2.21 12.28
CA ALA A 42 -8.12 -1.81 13.65
C ALA A 42 -7.32 -2.59 14.71
N ASP A 43 -7.01 -3.87 14.45
CA ASP A 43 -6.17 -4.72 15.30
C ASP A 43 -4.66 -4.50 15.12
N LYS A 44 -4.28 -3.60 14.19
CA LYS A 44 -2.90 -3.27 13.81
C LYS A 44 -2.07 -4.43 13.26
N LYS A 45 -2.68 -5.53 12.83
CA LYS A 45 -1.97 -6.71 12.31
C LYS A 45 -1.98 -6.84 10.79
N LYS A 46 -2.64 -5.92 10.09
CA LYS A 46 -2.68 -5.91 8.63
C LYS A 46 -2.56 -4.50 8.08
N THR A 47 -1.80 -4.33 7.00
CA THR A 47 -1.83 -3.11 6.21
C THR A 47 -2.31 -3.35 4.79
N TYR A 48 -2.94 -2.32 4.24
CA TYR A 48 -3.33 -2.21 2.83
C TYR A 48 -2.63 -0.98 2.28
N CYS A 49 -1.59 -1.18 1.49
CA CYS A 49 -0.74 -0.08 1.04
C CYS A 49 -0.91 0.15 -0.44
N LEU A 50 -1.04 1.42 -0.83
CA LEU A 50 -1.05 1.82 -2.23
C LEU A 50 0.34 2.30 -2.63
N TYR A 51 0.88 1.70 -3.68
CA TYR A 51 2.20 2.00 -4.22
C TYR A 51 2.10 2.33 -5.70
N GLU A 52 3.03 3.13 -6.21
CA GLU A 52 3.33 3.22 -7.65
C GLU A 52 4.58 2.39 -7.96
N ALA A 53 4.56 1.64 -9.05
CA ALA A 53 5.73 0.93 -9.54
C ALA A 53 5.66 0.68 -11.05
N PRO A 54 6.80 0.50 -11.73
CA PRO A 54 6.85 0.01 -13.12
C PRO A 54 6.34 -1.42 -13.30
N GLY A 55 6.28 -2.22 -12.24
CA GLY A 55 5.80 -3.60 -12.29
C GLY A 55 5.82 -4.31 -10.93
N ILE A 56 5.10 -5.43 -10.84
CA ILE A 56 4.93 -6.24 -9.62
C ILE A 56 6.24 -6.77 -9.03
N GLU A 57 7.22 -7.12 -9.88
CA GLU A 57 8.51 -7.67 -9.42
C GLU A 57 9.29 -6.65 -8.57
N LEU A 58 9.21 -5.35 -8.90
CA LEU A 58 9.86 -4.30 -8.12
C LEU A 58 9.20 -4.09 -6.76
N ILE A 59 7.88 -4.26 -6.67
CA ILE A 59 7.17 -4.27 -5.38
C ILE A 59 7.67 -5.42 -4.49
N ARG A 60 7.81 -6.62 -5.06
CA ARG A 60 8.29 -7.79 -4.32
C ARG A 60 9.74 -7.62 -3.88
N GLU A 61 10.60 -7.07 -4.73
CA GLU A 61 11.99 -6.79 -4.39
C GLU A 61 12.11 -5.72 -3.28
N ALA A 62 11.34 -4.64 -3.36
CA ALA A 62 11.29 -3.62 -2.31
C ALA A 62 10.81 -4.19 -0.97
N ALA A 63 9.78 -5.05 -0.98
CA ALA A 63 9.30 -5.74 0.22
C ALA A 63 10.39 -6.64 0.82
N ARG A 64 11.06 -7.44 -0.01
CA ARG A 64 12.18 -8.30 0.39
C ARG A 64 13.34 -7.51 1.00
N ARG A 65 13.76 -6.40 0.39
CA ARG A 65 14.84 -5.53 0.90
C ARG A 65 14.48 -4.83 2.21
N ASN A 66 13.21 -4.52 2.40
CA ASN A 66 12.69 -3.95 3.65
C ASN A 66 12.41 -5.00 4.74
N GLY A 67 12.51 -6.30 4.43
CA GLY A 67 12.09 -7.36 5.36
C GLY A 67 10.60 -7.33 5.67
N LEU A 68 9.78 -6.79 4.76
CA LEU A 68 8.33 -6.69 4.90
C LEU A 68 7.64 -7.79 4.08
N PRO A 69 6.49 -8.30 4.55
CA PRO A 69 5.66 -9.18 3.73
C PRO A 69 5.06 -8.42 2.54
N ALA A 70 4.65 -9.19 1.53
CA ALA A 70 3.87 -8.74 0.37
C ALA A 70 2.97 -9.90 -0.05
N ASP A 71 2.05 -10.28 0.85
CA ASP A 71 1.26 -11.51 0.75
C ASP A 71 0.37 -11.50 -0.48
N VAL A 72 -0.26 -10.35 -0.73
CA VAL A 72 -1.07 -10.09 -1.91
C VAL A 72 -0.58 -8.81 -2.56
N VAL A 73 -0.36 -8.83 -3.87
CA VAL A 73 -0.01 -7.66 -4.68
C VAL A 73 -0.92 -7.66 -5.90
N ILE A 74 -1.72 -6.61 -6.04
CA ILE A 74 -2.74 -6.49 -7.09
C ILE A 74 -2.51 -5.18 -7.81
N GLU A 75 -2.44 -5.21 -9.14
CA GLU A 75 -2.50 -4.00 -9.95
C GLU A 75 -3.92 -3.43 -9.91
N VAL A 76 -4.05 -2.14 -9.62
CA VAL A 76 -5.35 -1.48 -9.43
C VAL A 76 -5.43 -0.19 -10.22
N ASP A 77 -6.65 0.22 -10.54
CA ASP A 77 -6.95 1.55 -11.08
C ASP A 77 -7.79 2.35 -10.08
N GLU A 78 -7.76 3.67 -10.21
CA GLU A 78 -8.57 4.55 -9.39
C GLU A 78 -10.02 4.56 -9.88
N LEU A 79 -10.94 4.10 -9.03
CA LEU A 79 -12.38 4.26 -9.23
C LEU A 79 -12.94 5.14 -8.10
N ARG A 80 -13.42 6.33 -8.47
CA ARG A 80 -14.19 7.17 -7.55
C ARG A 80 -15.68 6.96 -7.80
N PRO A 81 -16.52 6.91 -6.76
CA PRO A 81 -17.96 6.96 -6.94
C PRO A 81 -18.33 8.16 -7.82
N PRO A 82 -19.20 7.99 -8.83
CA PRO A 82 -19.68 9.11 -9.60
C PRO A 82 -20.52 10.03 -8.69
N PRO A 83 -20.68 11.32 -9.04
CA PRO A 83 -21.66 12.17 -8.39
C PRO A 83 -23.04 11.49 -8.46
N LEU A 84 -23.68 11.32 -7.31
CA LEU A 84 -25.02 10.74 -7.24
C LEU A 84 -26.08 11.83 -7.48
N PRO A 85 -27.02 11.63 -8.41
CA PRO A 85 -28.24 12.42 -8.51
C PRO A 85 -29.01 12.44 -7.18
N ALA A 86 -29.58 13.58 -6.81
CA ALA A 86 -30.27 13.77 -5.52
C ALA A 86 -31.45 12.80 -5.30
N ASP A 87 -32.11 12.38 -6.38
CA ASP A 87 -33.21 11.42 -6.39
C ASP A 87 -32.76 9.99 -6.05
N LEU A 88 -31.47 9.65 -6.21
CA LEU A 88 -30.91 8.35 -5.82
C LEU A 88 -30.35 8.33 -4.38
N VAL A 89 -30.20 9.50 -3.75
CA VAL A 89 -29.68 9.66 -2.37
C VAL A 89 -30.80 9.93 -1.36
N SER A 90 -32.03 10.12 -1.85
CA SER A 90 -33.21 10.31 -1.00
C SER A 90 -33.74 8.96 -0.53
N ALA A 91 -33.45 8.62 0.73
CA ALA A 91 -34.01 7.47 1.45
C ALA A 91 -35.46 7.71 1.88
#